data_AF-A0A2P5EQG3-F1
#
_entry.id   AF-A0A2P5EQG3-F1
#
_cell.length_a   1.000
_cell.length_b   1.000
_cell.length_c   1.000
_cell.angle_alpha   90.00
_cell.angle_beta   90.00
_cell.angle_gamma   90.00
#
_symmetry.space_group_name_H-M   'P 1'
#
loop_
_entity.id
_entity.type
_entity.pdbx_description
1 polymer ?
#
loop_
_entity_poly.entity_id
_entity_poly.type
_entity_poly.pdbx_seq_one_letter_code
_entity_poly.pdbx_strand_id
1 'polypeptide(L)'
;MASSSSALLPSEKYDVFLSFSDDTLNRFVCYLSDALSRKKIKAYINEDSVEKGDDHEISPACLKAIQESKVFVVIFSENYAFSSRCLEELVQILECKKKDKLVVPVFYHVIPSHVRRQKGSYAAAFVAHENRFRDTEMDHKVRKWREALQKAADFSGWDSSAIGSESKLVEGIVNDIVEKLHHMSPSDDFKDLVGIRKRMEKIETLLDISSIGVRFIGILGSEGIGKTTLARAIFNRFASQFDGYYFLENIKQELKRNGLHDLKKKLISELLKERSLNRVDFLVKDRLRSTKVLIVLDDIDDAEQLEVLAADREWFGHGSRIIITTRDKQVLNYIEVDGTYEVEELNCDEALQLFHSKAFRGNSPTSNYEALSKRVINYAKGNPLVLKDLGCRLCSRTTKEWESELNKLERNPNNNSKCVKKKLRSS
;
A
#
# COMPACT_ATOMS: atom_id res chain seq x y z
N MET A 1 9.76 -6.84 -47.50
CA MET A 1 10.20 -6.89 -46.09
C MET A 1 9.08 -6.31 -45.24
N ALA A 2 8.32 -7.16 -44.56
CA ALA A 2 7.27 -6.72 -43.64
C ALA A 2 7.82 -6.82 -42.22
N SER A 3 8.05 -5.68 -41.58
CA SER A 3 8.42 -5.61 -40.16
C SER A 3 7.18 -5.94 -39.33
N SER A 4 7.17 -7.11 -38.69
CA SER A 4 6.21 -7.44 -37.65
C SER A 4 6.66 -6.76 -36.36
N SER A 5 5.94 -5.73 -35.95
CA SER A 5 6.08 -5.11 -34.62
C SER A 5 5.31 -5.98 -33.63
N SER A 6 6.01 -6.85 -32.90
CA SER A 6 5.43 -7.51 -31.73
C SER A 6 5.36 -6.48 -30.60
N ALA A 7 4.17 -5.97 -30.33
CA ALA A 7 3.90 -5.25 -29.09
C ALA A 7 4.16 -6.21 -27.92
N LEU A 8 5.27 -6.00 -27.21
CA LEU A 8 5.55 -6.66 -25.94
C LEU A 8 4.45 -6.24 -24.95
N LEU A 9 3.47 -7.12 -24.75
CA LEU A 9 2.52 -7.00 -23.65
C LEU A 9 3.32 -6.89 -22.33
N PRO A 10 2.96 -5.99 -21.40
CA PRO A 10 3.62 -5.90 -20.11
C PRO A 10 3.57 -7.28 -19.44
N SER A 11 4.72 -7.83 -19.03
CA SER A 11 4.76 -9.07 -18.26
C SER A 11 3.92 -8.89 -17.00
N GLU A 12 2.85 -9.66 -16.85
CA GLU A 12 2.03 -9.62 -15.64
C GLU A 12 2.86 -10.13 -14.45
N LYS A 13 3.36 -9.20 -13.64
CA LYS A 13 4.06 -9.55 -12.40
C LYS A 13 3.05 -10.03 -11.36
N TYR A 14 3.36 -11.14 -10.71
CA TYR A 14 2.62 -11.67 -9.58
C TYR A 14 3.19 -11.13 -8.26
N ASP A 15 2.31 -10.89 -7.28
CA ASP A 15 2.73 -10.53 -5.93
C ASP A 15 3.09 -11.78 -5.13
N VAL A 16 2.29 -12.84 -5.30
CA VAL A 16 2.36 -14.09 -4.54
C VAL A 16 2.39 -15.29 -5.49
N PHE A 17 3.21 -16.29 -5.18
CA PHE A 17 3.17 -17.62 -5.77
C PHE A 17 2.69 -18.62 -4.72
N LEU A 18 1.67 -19.43 -5.04
CA LEU A 18 1.20 -20.51 -4.17
C LEU A 18 1.75 -21.86 -4.65
N SER A 19 2.58 -22.51 -3.83
CA SER A 19 2.99 -23.91 -4.02
C SER A 19 2.20 -24.80 -3.07
N PHE A 20 1.51 -25.79 -3.62
CA PHE A 20 0.58 -26.65 -2.88
C PHE A 20 0.39 -27.96 -3.65
N SER A 21 -0.08 -28.99 -2.96
CA SER A 21 -0.51 -30.24 -3.58
C SER A 21 -2.03 -30.31 -3.75
N ASP A 22 -2.47 -31.12 -4.71
CA ASP A 22 -3.86 -31.18 -5.18
C ASP A 22 -4.89 -31.48 -4.08
N ASP A 23 -4.49 -32.16 -3.01
CA ASP A 23 -5.34 -32.46 -1.86
C ASP A 23 -5.82 -31.20 -1.11
N THR A 24 -5.19 -30.06 -1.34
CA THR A 24 -5.53 -28.77 -0.73
C THR A 24 -6.22 -27.78 -1.67
N LEU A 25 -6.25 -28.06 -2.98
CA LEU A 25 -6.72 -27.13 -4.02
C LEU A 25 -8.17 -26.70 -3.78
N ASN A 26 -9.11 -27.65 -3.84
CA ASN A 26 -10.56 -27.41 -3.71
C ASN A 26 -11.02 -27.14 -2.25
N ARG A 27 -10.10 -26.81 -1.35
CA ARG A 27 -10.37 -26.53 0.06
C ARG A 27 -9.66 -25.23 0.45
N PHE A 28 -8.56 -25.36 1.16
CA PHE A 28 -7.83 -24.26 1.76
C PHE A 28 -7.26 -23.27 0.72
N VAL A 29 -6.73 -23.77 -0.40
CA VAL A 29 -6.08 -22.93 -1.41
C VAL A 29 -7.08 -22.02 -2.12
N CYS A 30 -8.27 -22.51 -2.49
CA CYS A 30 -9.34 -21.67 -3.05
C CYS A 30 -9.72 -20.52 -2.11
N TYR A 31 -9.96 -20.81 -0.82
CA TYR A 31 -10.31 -19.76 0.15
C TYR A 31 -9.18 -18.74 0.37
N LEU A 32 -7.93 -19.21 0.37
CA LEU A 32 -6.76 -18.33 0.46
C LEU A 32 -6.64 -17.44 -0.78
N SER A 33 -6.80 -18.00 -1.98
CA SER A 33 -6.80 -17.27 -3.25
C SER A 33 -7.86 -16.18 -3.29
N ASP A 34 -9.09 -16.51 -2.92
CA ASP A 34 -10.21 -15.56 -2.85
C ASP A 34 -9.91 -14.43 -1.86
N ALA A 35 -9.35 -14.78 -0.70
CA ALA A 35 -9.00 -13.79 0.32
C ALA A 35 -7.87 -12.85 -0.14
N LEU A 36 -6.85 -13.36 -0.83
CA LEU A 36 -5.80 -12.55 -1.47
C LEU A 36 -6.40 -11.64 -2.55
N SER A 37 -7.31 -12.17 -3.37
CA SER A 37 -8.01 -11.41 -4.42
C SER A 37 -8.88 -10.28 -3.85
N ARG A 38 -9.58 -10.51 -2.73
CA ARG A 38 -10.33 -9.46 -2.00
C ARG A 38 -9.44 -8.32 -1.51
N LYS A 39 -8.15 -8.59 -1.24
CA LYS A 39 -7.13 -7.58 -0.91
C LYS A 39 -6.39 -7.02 -2.13
N LYS A 40 -6.82 -7.37 -3.35
CA LYS A 40 -6.21 -6.96 -4.63
C LYS A 40 -4.76 -7.42 -4.79
N ILE A 41 -4.39 -8.54 -4.16
CA ILE A 41 -3.07 -9.17 -4.31
C ILE A 41 -3.13 -10.17 -5.46
N LYS A 42 -2.22 -10.05 -6.43
CA LYS A 42 -2.16 -10.99 -7.56
C LYS A 42 -1.42 -12.25 -7.16
N ALA A 43 -2.16 -13.35 -6.96
CA ALA A 43 -1.61 -14.66 -6.70
C ALA A 43 -1.53 -15.49 -8.00
N TYR A 44 -0.39 -16.14 -8.24
CA TYR A 44 -0.28 -17.21 -9.24
C TYR A 44 -0.66 -18.55 -8.62
N ILE A 45 -1.54 -19.26 -9.30
CA ILE A 45 -1.98 -20.61 -8.96
C ILE A 45 -1.74 -21.47 -10.18
N ASN A 46 -0.95 -22.53 -10.01
CA ASN A 46 -0.60 -23.41 -11.10
C ASN A 46 -1.68 -24.51 -11.26
N GLU A 47 -2.80 -24.13 -11.88
CA GLU A 47 -3.98 -24.99 -12.15
C GLU A 47 -3.75 -26.04 -13.25
N ASP A 48 -2.63 -25.98 -13.99
CA ASP A 48 -2.21 -27.03 -14.94
C ASP A 48 -2.01 -28.41 -14.25
N SER A 49 -2.17 -28.48 -12.92
CA SER A 49 -2.09 -29.70 -12.12
C SER A 49 -3.13 -30.77 -12.46
N VAL A 50 -4.26 -30.40 -13.06
CA VAL A 50 -5.38 -31.35 -13.25
C VAL A 50 -5.27 -32.16 -14.55
N GLU A 51 -4.66 -31.62 -15.60
CA GLU A 51 -4.76 -32.20 -16.95
C GLU A 51 -3.56 -33.06 -17.41
N LYS A 52 -2.37 -32.90 -16.81
CA LYS A 52 -1.13 -33.52 -17.35
C LYS A 52 -0.51 -34.63 -16.51
N GLY A 53 -1.04 -34.91 -15.32
CA GLY A 53 -0.45 -35.90 -14.41
C GLY A 53 0.91 -35.45 -13.84
N ASP A 54 1.59 -36.40 -13.20
CA ASP A 54 2.84 -36.20 -12.43
C ASP A 54 4.06 -36.10 -13.38
N ASP A 55 4.02 -35.16 -14.32
CA ASP A 55 5.14 -34.80 -15.20
C ASP A 55 6.22 -34.07 -14.38
N HIS A 56 7.46 -34.53 -14.52
CA HIS A 56 8.61 -34.10 -13.71
C HIS A 56 9.14 -32.70 -14.03
N GLU A 57 8.64 -32.06 -15.09
CA GLU A 57 9.17 -30.77 -15.56
C GLU A 57 8.22 -29.63 -15.24
N ILE A 58 8.74 -28.62 -14.55
CA ILE A 58 8.01 -27.38 -14.29
C ILE A 58 7.79 -26.67 -15.61
N SER A 59 6.53 -26.29 -15.88
CA SER A 59 6.19 -25.56 -17.09
C SER A 59 6.96 -24.23 -17.18
N PRO A 60 7.33 -23.78 -18.40
CA PRO A 60 7.99 -22.47 -18.57
C PRO A 60 7.19 -21.31 -17.97
N ALA A 61 5.85 -21.42 -17.97
CA ALA A 61 4.96 -20.44 -17.35
C ALA A 61 5.12 -20.42 -15.81
N CYS A 62 5.18 -21.59 -15.18
CA CYS A 62 5.38 -21.68 -13.74
C CYS A 62 6.78 -21.18 -13.33
N LEU A 63 7.85 -21.55 -14.05
CA LEU A 63 9.19 -21.02 -13.80
C LEU A 63 9.23 -19.48 -13.88
N LYS A 64 8.56 -18.92 -14.89
CA LYS A 64 8.43 -17.47 -15.04
C LYS A 64 7.67 -16.85 -13.87
N ALA A 65 6.57 -17.45 -13.43
CA ALA A 65 5.82 -16.98 -12.27
C ALA A 65 6.66 -17.02 -10.98
N ILE A 66 7.46 -18.07 -10.77
CA ILE A 66 8.41 -18.15 -9.64
C ILE A 66 9.42 -16.99 -9.71
N GLN A 67 9.95 -16.71 -10.90
CA GLN A 67 10.90 -15.61 -11.12
C GLN A 67 10.30 -14.22 -10.90
N GLU A 68 9.03 -14.02 -11.24
CA GLU A 68 8.35 -12.72 -11.16
C GLU A 68 7.70 -12.44 -9.79
N SER A 69 7.46 -13.48 -8.98
CA SER A 69 6.82 -13.37 -7.67
C SER A 69 7.76 -12.84 -6.57
N LYS A 70 7.19 -12.11 -5.60
CA LYS A 70 7.89 -11.54 -4.44
C LYS A 70 7.76 -12.39 -3.18
N VAL A 71 6.58 -12.97 -2.95
CA VAL A 71 6.28 -13.81 -1.80
C VAL A 71 5.89 -15.20 -2.27
N PHE A 72 6.48 -16.22 -1.69
CA PHE A 72 6.17 -17.63 -1.95
C PHE A 72 5.46 -18.20 -0.72
N VAL A 73 4.21 -18.62 -0.88
CA VAL A 73 3.47 -19.34 0.15
C VAL A 73 3.55 -20.81 -0.18
N VAL A 74 4.19 -21.59 0.69
CA VAL A 74 4.40 -23.04 0.50
C VAL A 74 3.51 -23.78 1.48
N ILE A 75 2.47 -24.43 0.97
CA ILE A 75 1.45 -25.10 1.77
C ILE A 75 1.81 -26.58 1.88
N PHE A 76 2.47 -26.92 2.98
CA PHE A 76 2.82 -28.29 3.32
C PHE A 76 1.58 -29.00 3.85
N SER A 77 1.04 -29.92 3.05
CA SER A 77 0.00 -30.86 3.46
C SER A 77 0.57 -32.25 3.74
N GLU A 78 -0.30 -33.21 4.06
CA GLU A 78 0.08 -34.61 4.22
C GLU A 78 0.69 -35.21 2.95
N ASN A 79 0.17 -34.84 1.78
CA ASN A 79 0.55 -35.43 0.49
C ASN A 79 1.54 -34.59 -0.33
N TYR A 80 1.94 -33.41 0.14
CA TYR A 80 2.84 -32.51 -0.59
C TYR A 80 4.10 -33.20 -1.13
N ALA A 81 4.77 -34.00 -0.30
CA ALA A 81 6.01 -34.68 -0.68
C ALA A 81 5.83 -35.85 -1.66
N PHE A 82 4.60 -36.34 -1.88
CA PHE A 82 4.37 -37.37 -2.92
C PHE A 82 4.40 -36.77 -4.32
N SER A 83 4.14 -35.47 -4.47
CA SER A 83 4.20 -34.78 -5.76
C SER A 83 5.65 -34.40 -6.09
N SER A 84 6.20 -35.00 -7.14
CA SER A 84 7.54 -34.66 -7.62
C SER A 84 7.60 -33.21 -8.11
N ARG A 85 6.51 -32.71 -8.70
CA ARG A 85 6.35 -31.32 -9.10
C ARG A 85 6.41 -30.35 -7.91
N CYS A 86 5.67 -30.61 -6.82
CA CYS A 86 5.71 -29.73 -5.63
C CYS A 86 7.14 -29.63 -5.06
N LEU A 87 7.86 -30.75 -5.02
CA LEU A 87 9.25 -30.78 -4.57
C LEU A 87 10.19 -30.02 -5.50
N GLU A 88 9.99 -30.11 -6.81
CA GLU A 88 10.77 -29.36 -7.79
C GLU A 88 10.45 -27.86 -7.74
N GLU A 89 9.17 -27.48 -7.61
CA GLU A 89 8.76 -26.08 -7.41
C GLU A 89 9.45 -25.50 -6.17
N LEU A 90 9.49 -26.25 -5.06
CA LEU A 90 10.17 -25.83 -3.84
C LEU A 90 11.67 -25.60 -4.04
N VAL A 91 12.35 -26.48 -4.80
CA VAL A 91 13.77 -26.29 -5.16
C VAL A 91 13.93 -24.98 -5.95
N GLN A 92 13.12 -24.77 -6.97
CA GLN A 92 13.19 -23.56 -7.79
C GLN A 92 12.89 -22.29 -7.00
N ILE A 93 11.92 -22.32 -6.08
CA ILE A 93 11.62 -21.22 -5.15
C ILE A 93 12.85 -20.87 -4.33
N LEU A 94 13.53 -21.88 -3.76
CA LEU A 94 14.70 -21.67 -2.90
C LEU A 94 15.96 -21.27 -3.67
N GLU A 95 16.12 -21.71 -4.92
CA GLU A 95 17.18 -21.27 -5.84
C GLU A 95 16.92 -19.83 -6.32
N CYS A 96 15.65 -19.46 -6.54
CA CYS A 96 15.25 -18.09 -6.92
C CYS A 96 15.25 -17.10 -5.75
N LYS A 97 15.30 -17.59 -4.50
CA LYS A 97 15.24 -16.75 -3.29
C LYS A 97 16.47 -15.85 -3.17
N LYS A 98 16.31 -14.61 -3.61
CA LYS A 98 17.22 -13.47 -3.35
C LYS A 98 16.77 -12.72 -2.09
N LYS A 99 17.55 -11.72 -1.65
CA LYS A 99 17.27 -10.93 -0.42
C LYS A 99 15.92 -10.19 -0.45
N ASP A 100 15.39 -9.93 -1.64
CA ASP A 100 14.15 -9.20 -1.93
C ASP A 100 12.91 -10.11 -2.07
N LYS A 101 13.04 -11.41 -1.76
CA LYS A 101 11.93 -12.37 -1.83
C LYS A 101 11.74 -13.11 -0.51
N LEU A 102 10.49 -13.40 -0.15
CA LEU A 102 10.14 -14.08 1.09
C LEU A 102 9.48 -15.44 0.83
N VAL A 103 9.74 -16.38 1.73
CA VAL A 103 9.11 -17.70 1.73
C VAL A 103 8.34 -17.83 3.04
N VAL A 104 7.05 -18.16 2.95
CA VAL A 104 6.12 -18.29 4.06
C VAL A 104 5.59 -19.73 4.06
N PRO A 105 6.15 -20.62 4.90
CA PRO A 105 5.65 -21.98 5.01
C PRO A 105 4.32 -21.99 5.76
N VAL A 106 3.37 -22.80 5.30
CA VAL A 106 2.08 -23.06 5.95
C VAL A 106 1.99 -24.56 6.17
N PHE A 107 2.05 -24.99 7.43
CA PHE A 107 1.90 -26.38 7.83
C PHE A 107 0.42 -26.69 8.03
N TYR A 108 -0.22 -27.22 6.98
CA TYR A 108 -1.65 -27.46 6.93
C TYR A 108 -1.95 -28.93 7.23
N HIS A 109 -2.50 -29.19 8.42
CA HIS A 109 -2.77 -30.53 8.96
C HIS A 109 -1.54 -31.46 8.98
N VAL A 110 -0.34 -30.88 9.07
CA VAL A 110 0.92 -31.61 9.19
C VAL A 110 1.75 -31.04 10.34
N ILE A 111 2.47 -31.90 11.04
CA ILE A 111 3.40 -31.49 12.09
C ILE A 111 4.64 -30.88 11.43
N PRO A 112 5.06 -29.63 11.77
CA PRO A 112 6.23 -28.99 11.14
C PRO A 112 7.51 -29.82 11.21
N SER A 113 7.70 -30.57 12.31
CA SER A 113 8.86 -31.46 12.48
C SER A 113 8.86 -32.66 11.51
N HIS A 114 7.69 -33.10 11.04
CA HIS A 114 7.58 -34.14 10.02
C HIS A 114 8.05 -33.65 8.66
N VAL A 115 7.75 -32.39 8.31
CA VAL A 115 8.26 -31.76 7.08
C VAL A 115 9.78 -31.57 7.19
N ARG A 116 10.26 -30.97 8.30
CA ARG A 116 11.68 -30.64 8.51
C ARG A 116 12.60 -31.86 8.53
N ARG A 117 12.15 -32.95 9.17
CA ARG A 117 12.93 -34.19 9.36
C ARG A 117 12.45 -35.35 8.47
N GLN A 118 11.54 -35.07 7.55
CA GLN A 118 10.93 -36.03 6.63
C GLN A 118 10.43 -37.30 7.34
N LYS A 119 9.53 -37.13 8.31
CA LYS A 119 8.90 -38.20 9.11
C LYS A 119 7.43 -38.38 8.73
N GLY A 120 6.81 -39.48 9.15
CA GLY A 120 5.40 -39.75 8.86
C GLY A 120 5.15 -39.94 7.36
N SER A 121 4.11 -39.28 6.81
CA SER A 121 3.79 -39.35 5.37
C SER A 121 4.95 -38.91 4.48
N TYR A 122 5.77 -37.95 4.92
CA TYR A 122 6.94 -37.48 4.18
C TYR A 122 8.02 -38.57 4.06
N ALA A 123 8.18 -39.41 5.09
CA ALA A 123 9.11 -40.54 5.00
C ALA A 123 8.64 -41.56 3.95
N ALA A 124 7.34 -41.88 3.95
CA ALA A 124 6.74 -42.78 2.98
C ALA A 124 6.85 -42.24 1.54
N ALA A 125 6.66 -40.94 1.35
CA ALA A 125 6.83 -40.28 0.06
C ALA A 125 8.25 -40.43 -0.49
N PHE A 126 9.27 -40.22 0.36
CA PHE A 126 10.66 -40.39 -0.08
C PHE A 126 11.03 -41.85 -0.37
N VAL A 127 10.49 -42.82 0.38
CA VAL A 127 10.66 -44.25 0.02
C VAL A 127 10.05 -44.54 -1.35
N ALA A 128 8.89 -43.97 -1.66
CA ALA A 128 8.27 -44.12 -2.97
C ALA A 128 9.12 -43.53 -4.10
N HIS A 129 9.66 -42.31 -3.90
CA HIS A 129 10.57 -41.68 -4.87
C HIS A 129 11.87 -42.48 -5.04
N GLU A 130 12.52 -42.89 -3.96
CA GLU A 130 13.75 -43.69 -4.01
C GLU A 130 13.53 -45.01 -4.76
N ASN A 131 12.43 -45.71 -4.51
CA ASN A 131 12.08 -46.93 -5.24
C ASN A 131 11.79 -46.67 -6.73
N ARG A 132 11.18 -45.53 -7.06
CA ARG A 132 10.90 -45.13 -8.45
C ARG A 132 12.18 -44.80 -9.23
N PHE A 133 13.28 -44.48 -8.55
CA PHE A 133 14.46 -43.86 -9.18
C PHE A 133 15.82 -44.53 -8.93
N ARG A 134 15.84 -45.72 -8.30
CA ARG A 134 17.01 -46.45 -7.76
C ARG A 134 18.29 -46.58 -8.63
N ASP A 135 18.28 -46.22 -9.92
CA ASP A 135 19.39 -46.42 -10.85
C ASP A 135 19.66 -45.23 -11.82
N THR A 136 19.37 -43.98 -11.43
CA THR A 136 19.45 -42.80 -12.34
C THR A 136 20.09 -41.55 -11.70
N GLU A 137 20.43 -40.52 -12.50
CA GLU A 137 20.85 -39.17 -12.02
C GLU A 137 19.87 -38.51 -11.02
N MET A 138 18.70 -39.09 -10.83
CA MET A 138 17.64 -38.64 -9.93
C MET A 138 17.96 -38.80 -8.44
N ASP A 139 18.96 -39.60 -8.06
CA ASP A 139 19.45 -39.67 -6.67
C ASP A 139 19.88 -38.29 -6.14
N HIS A 140 20.48 -37.49 -7.02
CA HIS A 140 20.84 -36.11 -6.70
C HIS A 140 19.60 -35.21 -6.53
N LYS A 141 18.52 -35.44 -7.29
CA LYS A 141 17.25 -34.71 -7.12
C LYS A 141 16.58 -35.03 -5.79
N VAL A 142 16.51 -36.31 -5.41
CA VAL A 142 15.96 -36.72 -4.10
C VAL A 142 16.71 -36.03 -2.96
N ARG A 143 18.04 -35.93 -3.06
CA ARG A 143 18.85 -35.20 -2.07
C ARG A 143 18.49 -33.70 -2.03
N LYS A 144 18.40 -33.05 -3.18
CA LYS A 144 17.96 -31.64 -3.29
C LYS A 144 16.58 -31.42 -2.69
N TRP A 145 15.61 -32.31 -2.94
CA TRP A 145 14.27 -32.23 -2.39
C TRP A 145 14.26 -32.33 -0.86
N ARG A 146 15.06 -33.24 -0.29
CA ARG A 146 15.23 -33.36 1.17
C ARG A 146 15.81 -32.07 1.78
N GLU A 147 16.88 -31.54 1.19
CA GLU A 147 17.51 -30.29 1.62
C GLU A 147 16.54 -29.10 1.51
N ALA A 148 15.75 -29.03 0.43
CA ALA A 148 14.77 -27.99 0.19
C ALA A 148 13.65 -27.99 1.24
N LEU A 149 13.08 -29.16 1.56
CA LEU A 149 12.06 -29.28 2.61
C LEU A 149 12.59 -28.89 3.98
N GLN A 150 13.80 -29.34 4.33
CA GLN A 150 14.44 -28.97 5.59
C GLN A 150 14.60 -27.44 5.69
N LYS A 151 15.17 -26.82 4.66
CA LYS A 151 15.41 -25.37 4.62
C LYS A 151 14.11 -24.56 4.63
N ALA A 152 13.10 -24.98 3.90
CA ALA A 152 11.81 -24.30 3.85
C ALA A 152 11.07 -24.38 5.19
N ALA A 153 11.14 -25.54 5.88
CA ALA A 153 10.54 -25.72 7.19
C ALA A 153 11.25 -24.96 8.33
N ASP A 154 12.43 -24.39 8.08
CA ASP A 154 13.15 -23.53 9.01
C ASP A 154 12.73 -22.05 8.94
N PHE A 155 11.95 -21.65 7.91
CA PHE A 155 11.40 -20.30 7.85
C PHE A 155 10.23 -20.12 8.82
N SER A 156 10.06 -18.88 9.30
CA SER A 156 8.90 -18.49 10.11
C SER A 156 7.63 -18.56 9.26
N GLY A 157 6.63 -19.28 9.75
CA GLY A 157 5.38 -19.50 9.03
C GLY A 157 4.23 -19.88 9.96
N TRP A 158 3.22 -20.52 9.38
CA TRP A 158 1.92 -20.74 10.01
C TRP A 158 1.67 -22.22 10.27
N ASP A 159 1.15 -22.56 11.44
CA ASP A 159 0.78 -23.93 11.81
C ASP A 159 -0.74 -23.99 12.01
N SER A 160 -1.43 -24.77 11.19
CA SER A 160 -2.89 -24.89 11.27
C SER A 160 -3.35 -25.54 12.57
N SER A 161 -2.53 -26.38 13.21
CA SER A 161 -2.88 -27.03 14.48
C SER A 161 -2.86 -26.05 15.65
N ALA A 162 -2.08 -24.97 15.56
CA ALA A 162 -2.06 -23.90 16.54
C ALA A 162 -3.24 -22.92 16.40
N ILE A 163 -3.96 -22.98 15.27
CA ILE A 163 -5.03 -22.03 14.92
C ILE A 163 -6.32 -22.80 14.72
N GLY A 164 -7.20 -22.79 15.73
CA GLY A 164 -8.42 -23.60 15.77
C GLY A 164 -9.51 -23.29 14.72
N SER A 165 -9.25 -22.45 13.71
CA SER A 165 -10.19 -22.14 12.63
C SER A 165 -9.44 -21.83 11.33
N GLU A 166 -9.82 -22.50 10.24
CA GLU A 166 -9.25 -22.27 8.91
C GLU A 166 -9.49 -20.83 8.41
N SER A 167 -10.65 -20.24 8.73
CA SER A 167 -10.93 -18.84 8.36
C SER A 167 -9.95 -17.88 9.03
N LYS A 168 -9.64 -18.10 10.32
CA LYS A 168 -8.65 -17.29 11.05
C LYS A 168 -7.24 -17.51 10.52
N LEU A 169 -6.92 -18.74 10.12
CA LEU A 169 -5.65 -19.06 9.48
C LEU A 169 -5.50 -18.32 8.15
N VAL A 170 -6.52 -18.35 7.28
CA VAL A 170 -6.53 -17.63 6.01
C VAL A 170 -6.37 -16.13 6.23
N GLU A 171 -7.16 -15.53 7.13
CA GLU A 171 -7.05 -14.10 7.44
C GLU A 171 -5.67 -13.72 7.98
N GLY A 172 -5.12 -14.54 8.89
CA GLY A 172 -3.79 -14.35 9.44
C GLY A 172 -2.70 -14.36 8.36
N ILE A 173 -2.73 -15.37 7.48
CA ILE A 173 -1.78 -15.49 6.37
C ILE A 173 -1.90 -14.28 5.42
N VAL A 174 -3.12 -13.90 5.04
CA VAL A 174 -3.34 -12.76 4.13
C VAL A 174 -2.83 -11.46 4.72
N ASN A 175 -3.08 -11.19 6.00
CA ASN A 175 -2.59 -9.98 6.67
C ASN A 175 -1.06 -9.96 6.76
N ASP A 176 -0.43 -11.09 7.10
CA ASP A 176 1.02 -11.24 7.12
C ASP A 176 1.65 -11.03 5.73
N ILE A 177 1.02 -11.52 4.66
CA ILE A 177 1.45 -11.26 3.28
C ILE A 177 1.33 -9.77 2.94
N VAL A 178 0.22 -9.12 3.30
CA VAL A 178 0.01 -7.67 3.09
C VAL A 178 1.15 -6.88 3.77
N GLU A 179 1.44 -7.16 5.03
CA GLU A 179 2.52 -6.49 5.78
C GLU A 179 3.89 -6.71 5.12
N LYS A 180 4.19 -7.95 4.73
CA LYS A 180 5.45 -8.30 4.03
C LYS A 180 5.60 -7.54 2.70
N LEU A 181 4.54 -7.48 1.90
CA LEU A 181 4.54 -6.73 0.63
C LEU A 181 4.70 -5.21 0.84
N HIS A 182 4.11 -4.66 1.90
CA HIS A 182 4.30 -3.25 2.27
C HIS A 182 5.76 -2.96 2.64
N HIS A 183 6.41 -3.84 3.40
CA HIS A 183 7.84 -3.66 3.75
C HIS A 183 8.79 -3.84 2.56
N MET A 184 8.42 -4.66 1.58
CA MET A 184 9.20 -4.88 0.36
C MET A 184 9.11 -3.76 -0.66
N SER A 185 8.03 -2.99 -0.64
CA SER A 185 7.83 -1.92 -1.62
C SER A 185 8.79 -0.77 -1.30
N PRO A 186 9.80 -0.50 -2.14
CA PRO A 186 10.58 0.73 -2.00
C PRO A 186 9.56 1.86 -2.09
N SER A 187 9.59 2.81 -1.14
CA SER A 187 8.64 3.92 -1.08
C SER A 187 8.87 4.88 -2.27
N ASP A 188 8.50 4.45 -3.46
CA ASP A 188 8.53 5.22 -4.71
C ASP A 188 7.29 6.10 -4.85
N ASP A 189 6.25 5.85 -4.03
CA ASP A 189 4.98 6.59 -4.03
C ASP A 189 5.13 8.10 -3.82
N PHE A 190 6.29 8.54 -3.31
CA PHE A 190 6.55 9.93 -2.94
C PHE A 190 7.83 10.52 -3.53
N LYS A 191 8.43 9.90 -4.57
CA LYS A 191 9.64 10.44 -5.22
C LYS A 191 9.50 11.90 -5.64
N ASP A 192 8.29 12.33 -5.98
CA ASP A 192 7.98 13.70 -6.40
C ASP A 192 7.59 14.64 -5.25
N LEU A 193 7.52 14.16 -4.01
CA LEU A 193 7.07 14.91 -2.84
C LEU A 193 8.23 15.22 -1.89
N VAL A 194 8.82 16.40 -2.07
CA VAL A 194 9.92 16.89 -1.24
C VAL A 194 9.51 17.02 0.23
N GLY A 195 10.33 16.45 1.13
CA GLY A 195 10.18 16.60 2.58
C GLY A 195 8.99 15.87 3.21
N ILE A 196 8.21 15.09 2.44
CA ILE A 196 6.96 14.49 2.93
C ILE A 196 7.24 13.40 3.98
N ARG A 197 8.29 12.60 3.81
CA ARG A 197 8.56 11.40 4.64
C ARG A 197 8.72 11.74 6.12
N LYS A 198 9.58 12.72 6.43
CA LYS A 198 9.79 13.21 7.80
C LYS A 198 8.50 13.70 8.46
N ARG A 199 7.62 14.35 7.68
CA ARG A 199 6.34 14.87 8.16
C ARG A 199 5.32 13.74 8.38
N MET A 200 5.35 12.71 7.52
CA MET A 200 4.53 11.51 7.69
C MET A 200 4.90 10.72 8.95
N GLU A 201 6.18 10.50 9.23
CA GLU A 201 6.64 9.77 10.44
C GLU A 201 6.08 10.37 11.74
N LYS A 202 5.99 11.70 11.81
CA LYS A 202 5.37 12.40 12.95
C LYS A 202 3.87 12.08 13.07
N ILE A 203 3.13 12.09 11.97
CA ILE A 203 1.69 11.77 11.98
C ILE A 203 1.45 10.27 12.21
N GLU A 204 2.31 9.39 11.70
CA GLU A 204 2.25 7.96 11.95
C GLU A 204 2.31 7.64 13.45
N THR A 205 3.15 8.37 14.18
CA THR A 205 3.23 8.27 15.64
C THR A 205 1.93 8.71 16.31
N LEU A 206 1.28 9.79 15.81
CA LEU A 206 0.00 10.27 16.34
C LEU A 206 -1.17 9.33 16.01
N LEU A 207 -1.12 8.71 14.83
CA LEU A 207 -2.09 7.72 14.39
C LEU A 207 -2.04 6.48 15.28
N ASP A 208 -0.85 6.03 15.71
CA ASP A 208 -0.69 4.86 16.58
C ASP A 208 -1.53 3.67 16.06
N ILE A 209 -1.23 3.21 14.85
CA ILE A 209 -2.10 2.28 14.08
C ILE A 209 -2.37 0.96 14.84
N SER A 210 -1.45 0.57 15.72
CA SER A 210 -1.57 -0.60 16.60
C SER A 210 -2.61 -0.45 17.71
N SER A 211 -3.01 0.78 18.07
CA SER A 211 -3.95 1.01 19.16
C SER A 211 -5.39 0.60 18.82
N ILE A 212 -6.10 0.07 19.83
CA ILE A 212 -7.48 -0.42 19.73
C ILE A 212 -8.50 0.74 19.78
N GLY A 213 -8.11 1.91 20.28
CA GLY A 213 -9.00 3.07 20.37
C GLY A 213 -9.37 3.66 19.01
N VAL A 214 -10.47 4.42 18.95
CA VAL A 214 -10.79 5.29 17.80
C VAL A 214 -10.05 6.61 17.99
N ARG A 215 -9.29 7.05 16.99
CA ARG A 215 -8.48 8.29 17.07
C ARG A 215 -8.82 9.28 15.97
N PHE A 216 -8.95 10.54 16.36
CA PHE A 216 -9.14 11.70 15.52
C PHE A 216 -7.86 12.53 15.52
N ILE A 217 -7.26 12.73 14.35
CA ILE A 217 -6.00 13.45 14.19
C ILE A 217 -6.22 14.66 13.29
N GLY A 218 -5.89 15.85 13.81
CA GLY A 218 -5.94 17.09 13.07
C GLY A 218 -4.62 17.36 12.33
N ILE A 219 -4.70 17.76 11.07
CA ILE A 219 -3.59 18.33 10.29
C ILE A 219 -3.92 19.80 10.06
N LEU A 220 -3.22 20.68 10.78
CA LEU A 220 -3.45 22.12 10.80
C LEU A 220 -2.37 22.83 9.98
N GLY A 221 -2.73 23.93 9.32
CA GLY A 221 -1.75 24.75 8.61
C GLY A 221 -2.36 25.73 7.62
N SER A 222 -1.51 26.63 7.13
CA SER A 222 -1.92 27.69 6.20
C SER A 222 -2.32 27.16 4.81
N GLU A 223 -2.86 28.04 3.97
CA GLU A 223 -3.21 27.72 2.60
C GLU A 223 -1.96 27.37 1.77
N GLY A 224 -2.04 26.31 0.96
CA GLY A 224 -0.94 25.90 0.07
C GLY A 224 0.24 25.22 0.76
N ILE A 225 0.21 25.06 2.10
CA ILE A 225 1.31 24.45 2.87
C ILE A 225 1.47 22.94 2.63
N GLY A 226 0.48 22.29 2.00
CA GLY A 226 0.54 20.86 1.64
C GLY A 226 -0.23 19.91 2.55
N LYS A 227 -1.19 20.38 3.37
CA LYS A 227 -2.03 19.53 4.24
C LYS A 227 -2.68 18.35 3.49
N THR A 228 -3.41 18.65 2.41
CA THR A 228 -4.09 17.64 1.58
C THR A 228 -3.10 16.66 0.96
N THR A 229 -1.93 17.14 0.53
CA THR A 229 -0.86 16.29 0.00
C THR A 229 -0.34 15.33 1.06
N LEU A 230 -0.13 15.81 2.29
CA LEU A 230 0.32 15.00 3.41
C LEU A 230 -0.74 13.97 3.84
N ALA A 231 -2.00 14.38 3.98
CA ALA A 231 -3.10 13.48 4.31
C ALA A 231 -3.27 12.38 3.25
N ARG A 232 -3.10 12.70 1.97
CA ARG A 232 -3.18 11.73 0.87
C ARG A 232 -2.01 10.76 0.86
N ALA A 233 -0.81 11.23 1.19
CA ALA A 233 0.34 10.35 1.35
C ALA A 233 0.11 9.32 2.46
N ILE A 234 -0.44 9.76 3.60
CA ILE A 234 -0.80 8.88 4.72
C ILE A 234 -1.91 7.90 4.34
N PHE A 235 -2.97 8.40 3.69
CA PHE A 235 -4.08 7.57 3.26
C PHE A 235 -3.62 6.45 2.33
N ASN A 236 -2.83 6.78 1.31
CA ASN A 236 -2.31 5.79 0.37
C ASN A 236 -1.42 4.75 1.06
N ARG A 237 -0.65 5.17 2.08
CA ARG A 237 0.23 4.27 2.84
C ARG A 237 -0.53 3.28 3.72
N PHE A 238 -1.66 3.68 4.30
CA PHE A 238 -2.30 2.91 5.37
C PHE A 238 -3.69 2.37 5.04
N ALA A 239 -4.37 2.86 4.01
CA ALA A 239 -5.76 2.48 3.70
C ALA A 239 -6.00 0.97 3.63
N SER A 240 -5.06 0.20 3.07
CA SER A 240 -5.14 -1.27 2.95
C SER A 240 -5.22 -2.02 4.29
N GLN A 241 -4.81 -1.39 5.38
CA GLN A 241 -4.80 -1.96 6.75
C GLN A 241 -6.14 -1.81 7.48
N PHE A 242 -7.14 -1.19 6.83
CA PHE A 242 -8.47 -0.93 7.36
C PHE A 242 -9.52 -1.68 6.52
N ASP A 243 -10.64 -2.04 7.14
CA ASP A 243 -11.72 -2.80 6.50
C ASP A 243 -12.50 -1.92 5.51
N GLY A 244 -12.73 -0.67 5.92
CA GLY A 244 -13.30 0.40 5.10
C GLY A 244 -12.40 1.62 5.12
N TYR A 245 -12.30 2.33 4.01
CA TYR A 245 -11.51 3.56 3.95
C TYR A 245 -12.04 4.51 2.91
N TYR A 246 -12.01 5.81 3.20
CA TYR A 246 -12.46 6.81 2.25
C TYR A 246 -11.76 8.15 2.44
N PHE A 247 -11.34 8.74 1.32
CA PHE A 247 -10.79 10.09 1.28
C PHE A 247 -11.89 11.00 0.74
N LEU A 248 -12.54 11.74 1.62
CA LEU A 248 -13.51 12.75 1.24
C LEU A 248 -12.77 14.06 0.93
N GLU A 249 -12.38 14.22 -0.33
CA GLU A 249 -11.58 15.35 -0.81
C GLU A 249 -12.41 16.61 -0.97
N ASN A 250 -11.83 17.76 -0.59
CA ASN A 250 -12.36 19.09 -0.87
C ASN A 250 -13.84 19.25 -0.47
N ILE A 251 -14.13 19.00 0.80
CA ILE A 251 -15.49 19.00 1.37
C ILE A 251 -16.21 20.31 1.07
N LYS A 252 -15.49 21.44 1.13
CA LYS A 252 -16.01 22.76 0.78
C LYS A 252 -16.57 22.86 -0.64
N GLN A 253 -15.93 22.24 -1.64
CA GLN A 253 -16.46 22.23 -3.01
C GLN A 253 -17.57 21.20 -3.17
N GLU A 254 -17.41 20.02 -2.56
CA GLU A 254 -18.41 18.95 -2.63
C GLU A 254 -19.73 19.37 -1.97
N LEU A 255 -19.69 20.17 -0.90
CA LEU A 255 -20.87 20.76 -0.25
C LEU A 255 -21.70 21.67 -1.14
N LYS A 256 -21.07 22.30 -2.14
CA LYS A 256 -21.79 23.15 -3.12
C LYS A 256 -22.51 22.31 -4.16
N ARG A 257 -22.04 21.09 -4.40
CA ARG A 257 -22.63 20.14 -5.36
C ARG A 257 -23.70 19.28 -4.70
N ASN A 258 -23.41 18.82 -3.49
CA ASN A 258 -24.18 17.86 -2.72
C ASN A 258 -24.39 18.42 -1.31
N GLY A 259 -25.59 18.26 -0.73
CA GLY A 259 -25.80 18.69 0.65
C GLY A 259 -24.94 17.90 1.65
N LEU A 260 -24.73 18.45 2.85
CA LEU A 260 -23.93 17.81 3.91
C LEU A 260 -24.43 16.39 4.26
N HIS A 261 -25.76 16.18 4.23
CA HIS A 261 -26.37 14.86 4.43
C HIS A 261 -26.06 13.86 3.31
N ASP A 262 -25.97 14.31 2.06
CA ASP A 262 -25.64 13.45 0.93
C ASP A 262 -24.16 13.04 0.97
N LEU A 263 -23.28 13.94 1.42
CA LEU A 263 -21.88 13.61 1.69
C LEU A 263 -21.74 12.58 2.80
N LYS A 264 -22.51 12.70 3.88
CA LYS A 264 -22.53 11.69 4.94
C LYS A 264 -22.96 10.31 4.40
N LYS A 265 -24.03 10.25 3.59
CA LYS A 265 -24.47 9.01 2.96
C LYS A 265 -23.38 8.42 2.07
N LYS A 266 -22.75 9.25 1.21
CA LYS A 266 -21.66 8.85 0.33
C LYS A 266 -20.48 8.27 1.12
N LEU A 267 -20.04 8.98 2.17
CA LEU A 267 -18.97 8.53 3.07
C LEU A 267 -19.27 7.12 3.61
N ILE A 268 -20.46 6.92 4.21
CA ILE A 268 -20.81 5.64 4.81
C ILE A 268 -20.95 4.54 3.75
N SER A 269 -21.51 4.85 2.59
CA SER A 269 -21.67 3.91 1.46
C SER A 269 -20.32 3.37 1.00
N GLU A 270 -19.33 4.25 0.88
CA GLU A 270 -17.97 3.90 0.47
C GLU A 270 -17.24 3.09 1.56
N LEU A 271 -17.40 3.46 2.83
CA LEU A 271 -16.80 2.73 3.96
C LEU A 271 -17.35 1.31 4.08
N LEU A 272 -18.65 1.11 3.85
CA LEU A 272 -19.31 -0.19 3.90
C LEU A 272 -19.28 -0.94 2.55
N LYS A 273 -18.75 -0.32 1.49
CA LYS A 273 -18.69 -0.84 0.10
C LYS A 273 -20.06 -1.19 -0.47
N GLU A 274 -21.06 -0.36 -0.18
CA GLU A 274 -22.44 -0.53 -0.67
C GLU A 274 -22.73 0.45 -1.79
N ARG A 275 -23.48 -0.01 -2.81
CA ARG A 275 -23.74 0.79 -4.01
C ARG A 275 -24.72 1.95 -3.78
N SER A 276 -25.57 1.87 -2.76
CA SER A 276 -26.49 2.96 -2.41
C SER A 276 -27.13 2.77 -1.04
N LEU A 277 -26.93 3.74 -0.15
CA LEU A 277 -27.66 3.83 1.12
C LEU A 277 -28.89 4.74 0.96
N ASN A 278 -30.08 4.17 1.07
CA ASN A 278 -31.33 4.95 1.02
C ASN A 278 -31.50 5.81 2.28
N ARG A 279 -31.11 5.27 3.44
CA ARG A 279 -31.15 5.92 4.76
C ARG A 279 -29.98 5.46 5.62
N VAL A 280 -29.55 6.33 6.53
CA VAL A 280 -28.63 5.99 7.62
C VAL A 280 -29.49 5.63 8.82
N ASP A 281 -29.77 4.35 8.99
CA ASP A 281 -30.57 3.82 10.10
C ASP A 281 -29.68 3.18 11.19
N PHE A 282 -30.33 2.58 12.18
CA PHE A 282 -29.65 1.91 13.29
C PHE A 282 -28.74 0.76 12.83
N LEU A 283 -29.17 -0.01 11.82
CA LEU A 283 -28.39 -1.14 11.29
C LEU A 283 -27.11 -0.64 10.61
N VAL A 284 -27.19 0.44 9.84
CA VAL A 284 -26.02 1.08 9.22
C VAL A 284 -25.05 1.57 10.29
N LYS A 285 -25.55 2.18 11.38
CA LYS A 285 -24.73 2.62 12.51
C LYS A 285 -24.00 1.44 13.18
N ASP A 286 -24.71 0.35 13.47
CA ASP A 286 -24.13 -0.84 14.12
C ASP A 286 -23.07 -1.56 13.27
N ARG A 287 -23.25 -1.55 11.94
CA ARG A 287 -22.24 -2.10 11.03
C ARG A 287 -20.99 -1.24 10.97
N LEU A 288 -21.13 0.08 10.92
CA LEU A 288 -19.99 0.99 10.95
C LEU A 288 -19.23 0.92 12.29
N ARG A 289 -19.97 0.76 13.39
CA ARG A 289 -19.44 0.44 14.74
C ARG A 289 -18.63 -0.85 14.80
N SER A 290 -18.84 -1.75 13.86
CA SER A 290 -18.14 -3.03 13.77
C SER A 290 -17.04 -3.05 12.71
N THR A 291 -16.81 -1.91 12.03
CA THR A 291 -15.84 -1.80 10.93
C THR A 291 -14.67 -0.93 11.35
N LYS A 292 -13.44 -1.44 11.21
CA LYS A 292 -12.21 -0.65 11.43
C LYS A 292 -11.97 0.25 10.21
N VAL A 293 -12.12 1.56 10.35
CA VAL A 293 -12.09 2.49 9.21
C VAL A 293 -10.93 3.50 9.21
N LEU A 294 -10.44 3.86 8.02
CA LEU A 294 -9.57 5.02 7.81
C LEU A 294 -10.29 6.10 7.00
N ILE A 295 -10.54 7.25 7.61
CA ILE A 295 -11.24 8.37 6.98
C ILE A 295 -10.30 9.56 6.86
N VAL A 296 -10.29 10.23 5.71
CA VAL A 296 -9.75 11.58 5.58
C VAL A 296 -10.87 12.55 5.23
N LEU A 297 -11.04 13.58 6.06
CA LEU A 297 -11.93 14.71 5.83
C LEU A 297 -11.09 15.92 5.47
N ASP A 298 -11.08 16.29 4.18
CA ASP A 298 -10.18 17.31 3.66
C ASP A 298 -10.85 18.68 3.49
N ASP A 299 -10.16 19.73 3.95
CA ASP A 299 -10.53 21.15 3.91
C ASP A 299 -11.83 21.46 4.68
N ILE A 300 -11.92 20.96 5.93
CA ILE A 300 -12.99 21.36 6.86
C ILE A 300 -12.74 22.80 7.31
N ASP A 301 -13.73 23.67 7.11
CA ASP A 301 -13.67 25.08 7.51
C ASP A 301 -14.77 25.48 8.51
N ASP A 302 -15.63 24.55 8.91
CA ASP A 302 -16.71 24.76 9.86
C ASP A 302 -16.90 23.53 10.77
N ALA A 303 -17.19 23.77 12.04
CA ALA A 303 -17.45 22.74 13.03
C ALA A 303 -18.74 21.95 12.71
N GLU A 304 -19.76 22.58 12.12
CA GLU A 304 -21.01 21.90 11.73
C GLU A 304 -20.76 20.77 10.73
N GLN A 305 -19.84 20.98 9.78
CA GLN A 305 -19.46 19.96 8.79
C GLN A 305 -18.92 18.71 9.49
N LEU A 306 -18.04 18.94 10.46
CA LEU A 306 -17.42 17.87 11.23
C LEU A 306 -18.43 17.18 12.14
N GLU A 307 -19.37 17.93 12.71
CA GLU A 307 -20.43 17.38 13.54
C GLU A 307 -21.30 16.39 12.76
N VAL A 308 -21.74 16.77 11.57
CA VAL A 308 -22.58 15.89 10.75
C VAL A 308 -21.79 14.69 10.24
N LEU A 309 -20.54 14.89 9.78
CA LEU A 309 -19.75 13.84 9.16
C LEU A 309 -19.16 12.85 10.17
N ALA A 310 -18.72 13.31 11.35
CA ALA A 310 -17.91 12.50 12.26
C ALA A 310 -17.92 12.91 13.75
N ALA A 311 -18.91 13.66 14.29
CA ALA A 311 -18.89 14.03 15.73
C ALA A 311 -18.90 12.85 16.69
N ASP A 312 -19.69 11.82 16.42
CA ASP A 312 -19.91 10.74 17.36
C ASP A 312 -18.87 9.63 17.14
N ARG A 313 -17.85 9.61 18.01
CA ARG A 313 -16.78 8.60 18.00
C ARG A 313 -17.33 7.17 18.08
N GLU A 314 -18.50 6.99 18.67
CA GLU A 314 -19.16 5.70 18.76
C GLU A 314 -19.70 5.21 17.41
N TRP A 315 -19.58 5.97 16.32
CA TRP A 315 -19.97 5.46 14.99
C TRP A 315 -18.93 4.50 14.40
N PHE A 316 -17.71 4.51 14.92
CA PHE A 316 -16.58 3.84 14.30
C PHE A 316 -16.10 2.67 15.15
N GLY A 317 -15.75 1.57 14.51
CA GLY A 317 -15.24 0.40 15.21
C GLY A 317 -13.84 0.59 15.78
N HIS A 318 -13.48 -0.31 16.68
CA HIS A 318 -12.16 -0.33 17.32
C HIS A 318 -11.02 -0.28 16.28
N GLY A 319 -9.98 0.49 16.60
CA GLY A 319 -8.82 0.68 15.73
C GLY A 319 -9.04 1.68 14.58
N SER A 320 -10.19 2.37 14.51
CA SER A 320 -10.47 3.35 13.44
C SER A 320 -9.65 4.64 13.58
N ARG A 321 -9.32 5.25 12.45
CA ARG A 321 -8.55 6.49 12.35
C ARG A 321 -9.27 7.50 11.47
N ILE A 322 -9.48 8.69 12.02
CA ILE A 322 -10.11 9.81 11.32
C ILE A 322 -9.09 10.94 11.25
N ILE A 323 -8.75 11.36 10.04
CA ILE A 323 -7.80 12.44 9.77
C ILE A 323 -8.58 13.64 9.26
N ILE A 324 -8.37 14.81 9.85
CA ILE A 324 -9.05 16.05 9.48
C ILE A 324 -8.00 17.04 9.01
N THR A 325 -8.14 17.60 7.81
CA THR A 325 -7.32 18.73 7.38
C THR A 325 -8.11 20.02 7.53
N THR A 326 -7.50 21.03 8.16
CA THR A 326 -8.14 22.33 8.35
C THR A 326 -7.11 23.46 8.46
N ARG A 327 -7.60 24.69 8.30
CA ARG A 327 -6.85 25.93 8.56
C ARG A 327 -7.20 26.52 9.91
N ASP A 328 -8.30 26.07 10.52
CA ASP A 328 -8.85 26.63 11.74
C ASP A 328 -8.66 25.65 12.90
N LYS A 329 -7.91 26.09 13.91
CA LYS A 329 -7.67 25.31 15.12
C LYS A 329 -8.95 25.13 15.94
N GLN A 330 -9.90 26.05 15.86
CA GLN A 330 -11.16 25.98 16.62
C GLN A 330 -12.02 24.79 16.18
N VAL A 331 -12.00 24.46 14.89
CA VAL A 331 -12.66 23.24 14.36
C VAL A 331 -12.13 21.97 15.04
N LEU A 332 -10.82 21.89 15.27
CA LEU A 332 -10.20 20.71 15.92
C LEU A 332 -10.50 20.66 17.43
N ASN A 333 -10.55 21.82 18.07
CA ASN A 333 -10.88 21.93 19.49
C ASN A 333 -12.34 21.51 19.76
N TYR A 334 -13.26 21.79 18.83
CA TYR A 334 -14.69 21.46 18.97
C TYR A 334 -14.95 19.96 19.19
N ILE A 335 -14.18 19.07 18.54
CA ILE A 335 -14.36 17.61 18.66
C ILE A 335 -13.31 16.94 19.56
N GLU A 336 -12.48 17.73 20.22
CA GLU A 336 -11.39 17.26 21.10
C GLU A 336 -10.53 16.18 20.43
N VAL A 337 -9.83 16.52 19.34
CA VAL A 337 -8.95 15.57 18.64
C VAL A 337 -7.86 14.99 19.55
N ASP A 338 -7.49 13.73 19.33
CA ASP A 338 -6.46 13.02 20.13
C ASP A 338 -5.04 13.52 19.85
N GLY A 339 -4.84 14.24 18.74
CA GLY A 339 -3.57 14.82 18.36
C GLY A 339 -3.72 15.81 17.22
N THR A 340 -2.89 16.84 17.23
CA THR A 340 -2.81 17.82 16.14
C THR A 340 -1.37 17.91 15.65
N TYR A 341 -1.20 17.83 14.33
CA TYR A 341 0.04 18.12 13.64
C TYR A 341 -0.06 19.43 12.89
N GLU A 342 0.75 20.41 13.29
CA GLU A 342 0.89 21.69 12.58
C GLU A 342 1.93 21.52 11.46
N VAL A 343 1.51 21.70 10.21
CA VAL A 343 2.37 21.46 9.04
C VAL A 343 3.44 22.55 8.94
N GLU A 344 4.69 22.12 9.15
CA GLU A 344 5.88 22.96 9.00
C GLU A 344 6.13 23.36 7.54
N GLU A 345 6.54 24.61 7.35
CA GLU A 345 7.09 25.14 6.09
C GLU A 345 8.27 24.28 5.59
N LEU A 346 8.50 24.30 4.28
CA LEU A 346 9.70 23.68 3.73
C LEU A 346 10.94 24.46 4.17
N ASN A 347 11.96 23.75 4.62
CA ASN A 347 13.25 24.37 4.89
C ASN A 347 13.91 24.86 3.58
N CYS A 348 14.99 25.62 3.67
CA CYS A 348 15.64 26.22 2.49
C CYS A 348 16.02 25.18 1.43
N ASP A 349 16.54 24.03 1.83
CA ASP A 349 16.99 22.98 0.90
C ASP A 349 15.81 22.27 0.24
N GLU A 350 14.79 21.91 1.03
CA GLU A 350 13.52 21.36 0.53
C GLU A 350 12.82 22.33 -0.44
N ALA A 351 12.82 23.62 -0.10
CA ALA A 351 12.19 24.66 -0.90
C ALA A 351 12.94 24.88 -2.23
N LEU A 352 14.28 24.90 -2.19
CA LEU A 352 15.12 24.94 -3.40
C LEU A 352 14.87 23.73 -4.29
N GLN A 353 14.89 22.53 -3.72
CA GLN A 353 14.65 21.29 -4.45
C GLN A 353 13.28 21.30 -5.15
N LEU A 354 12.22 21.67 -4.41
CA LEU A 354 10.88 21.76 -4.98
C LEU A 354 10.81 22.81 -6.09
N PHE A 355 11.35 24.01 -5.86
CA PHE A 355 11.35 25.07 -6.85
C PHE A 355 12.12 24.67 -8.12
N HIS A 356 13.33 24.14 -7.98
CA HIS A 356 14.16 23.70 -9.11
C HIS A 356 13.52 22.58 -9.91
N SER A 357 12.85 21.64 -9.25
CA SER A 357 12.09 20.58 -9.94
C SER A 357 11.06 21.15 -10.93
N LYS A 358 10.47 22.31 -10.62
CA LYS A 358 9.46 22.97 -11.46
C LYS A 358 10.08 23.97 -12.44
N ALA A 359 11.07 24.75 -12.01
CA ALA A 359 11.72 25.77 -12.84
C ALA A 359 12.62 25.19 -13.92
N PHE A 360 13.28 24.06 -13.65
CA PHE A 360 14.28 23.45 -14.54
C PHE A 360 13.90 22.05 -15.03
N ARG A 361 12.67 21.58 -14.73
CA ARG A 361 12.16 20.25 -15.10
C ARG A 361 13.07 19.10 -14.63
N GLY A 362 13.69 19.26 -13.45
CA GLY A 362 14.60 18.27 -12.88
C GLY A 362 16.06 18.38 -13.31
N ASN A 363 16.41 19.32 -14.19
CA ASN A 363 17.81 19.63 -14.50
C ASN A 363 18.45 20.51 -13.42
N SER A 364 19.77 20.44 -13.30
CA SER A 364 20.52 21.33 -12.41
C SER A 364 20.52 22.78 -12.93
N PRO A 365 20.31 23.79 -12.06
CA PRO A 365 20.46 25.17 -12.45
C PRO A 365 21.92 25.46 -12.86
N THR A 366 22.11 26.38 -13.82
CA THR A 366 23.44 26.98 -14.01
C THR A 366 23.72 27.97 -12.89
N SER A 367 25.00 28.21 -12.58
CA SER A 367 25.45 29.09 -11.47
C SER A 367 24.78 30.48 -11.49
N ASN A 368 24.43 30.99 -12.66
CA ASN A 368 23.77 32.28 -12.85
C ASN A 368 22.35 32.37 -12.24
N TYR A 369 21.70 31.25 -11.92
CA TYR A 369 20.35 31.22 -11.33
C TYR A 369 20.35 31.05 -9.80
N GLU A 370 21.50 30.83 -9.16
CA GLU A 370 21.55 30.55 -7.72
C GLU A 370 21.05 31.73 -6.87
N ALA A 371 21.55 32.94 -7.15
CA ALA A 371 21.14 34.14 -6.41
C ALA A 371 19.64 34.44 -6.59
N LEU A 372 19.12 34.24 -7.81
CA LEU A 372 17.70 34.43 -8.12
C LEU A 372 16.83 33.35 -7.46
N SER A 373 17.31 32.11 -7.42
CA SER A 373 16.63 31.02 -6.70
C SER A 373 16.51 31.36 -5.22
N LYS A 374 17.57 31.85 -4.56
CA LYS A 374 17.53 32.27 -3.16
C LYS A 374 16.50 33.39 -2.92
N ARG A 375 16.37 34.36 -3.84
CA ARG A 375 15.31 35.39 -3.79
C ARG A 375 13.91 34.78 -3.86
N VAL A 376 13.69 33.81 -4.74
CA VAL A 376 12.41 33.08 -4.82
C VAL A 376 12.10 32.39 -3.51
N ILE A 377 13.06 31.69 -2.90
CA ILE A 377 12.85 30.97 -1.64
C ILE A 377 12.51 31.95 -0.51
N ASN A 378 13.24 33.06 -0.41
CA ASN A 378 12.97 34.11 0.57
C ASN A 378 11.57 34.73 0.40
N TYR A 379 11.12 34.91 -0.85
CA TYR A 379 9.78 35.39 -1.15
C TYR A 379 8.69 34.37 -0.79
N ALA A 380 8.92 33.09 -1.10
CA ALA A 380 7.93 32.03 -0.93
C ALA A 380 7.81 31.55 0.53
N LYS A 381 8.81 31.82 1.38
CA LYS A 381 8.84 31.44 2.82
C LYS A 381 8.43 29.98 3.04
N GLY A 382 9.05 29.08 2.28
CA GLY A 382 8.81 27.65 2.39
C GLY A 382 7.41 27.16 2.00
N ASN A 383 6.51 28.00 1.45
CA ASN A 383 5.17 27.58 1.03
C ASN A 383 5.22 26.79 -0.30
N PRO A 384 4.88 25.48 -0.32
CA PRO A 384 4.98 24.64 -1.50
C PRO A 384 4.17 25.12 -2.71
N LEU A 385 2.98 25.68 -2.48
CA LEU A 385 2.12 26.14 -3.57
C LEU A 385 2.72 27.37 -4.27
N VAL A 386 3.25 28.31 -3.49
CA VAL A 386 3.95 29.51 -4.02
C VAL A 386 5.19 29.08 -4.80
N LEU A 387 6.00 28.15 -4.25
CA LEU A 387 7.19 27.62 -4.91
C LEU A 387 6.86 26.95 -6.25
N LYS A 388 5.82 26.09 -6.28
CA LYS A 388 5.37 25.44 -7.51
C LYS A 388 4.89 26.47 -8.54
N ASP A 389 4.13 27.47 -8.12
CA ASP A 389 3.61 28.51 -9.02
C ASP A 389 4.74 29.34 -9.63
N LEU A 390 5.68 29.82 -8.81
CA LEU A 390 6.84 30.57 -9.28
C LEU A 390 7.74 29.71 -10.16
N GLY A 391 7.98 28.46 -9.80
CA GLY A 391 8.76 27.52 -10.61
C GLY A 391 8.17 27.34 -12.01
N CYS A 392 6.86 27.08 -12.10
CA CYS A 392 6.20 26.97 -13.41
C CYS A 392 6.21 28.29 -14.18
N ARG A 393 6.00 29.43 -13.50
CA ARG A 393 5.97 30.76 -14.15
C ARG A 393 7.32 31.15 -14.73
N LEU A 394 8.40 30.81 -14.04
CA LEU A 394 9.78 31.15 -14.39
C LEU A 394 10.47 30.08 -15.26
N CYS A 395 9.83 28.92 -15.44
CA CYS A 395 10.33 27.85 -16.30
C CYS A 395 10.65 28.38 -17.71
N SER A 396 11.80 27.98 -18.24
CA SER A 396 12.27 28.34 -19.59
C SER A 396 12.48 29.84 -19.84
N ARG A 397 12.51 30.67 -18.79
CA ARG A 397 12.82 32.12 -18.90
C ARG A 397 14.29 32.40 -18.63
N THR A 398 14.77 33.51 -19.17
CA THR A 398 16.13 34.04 -18.96
C THR A 398 16.30 34.67 -17.58
N THR A 399 17.55 34.82 -17.12
CA THR A 399 17.88 35.48 -15.85
C THR A 399 17.33 36.91 -15.74
N LYS A 400 17.38 37.69 -16.83
CA LYS A 400 16.81 39.06 -16.89
C LYS A 400 15.29 39.07 -16.68
N GLU A 401 14.59 38.08 -17.24
CA GLU A 401 13.14 37.94 -17.06
C GLU A 401 12.79 37.52 -15.63
N TRP A 402 13.59 36.65 -15.01
CA TRP A 402 13.45 36.30 -13.59
C TRP A 402 13.62 37.53 -12.70
N GLU A 403 14.65 38.33 -12.91
CA GLU A 403 14.88 39.58 -12.17
C GLU A 403 13.69 40.54 -12.29
N SER A 404 13.20 40.74 -13.52
CA SER A 404 12.05 41.61 -13.78
C SER A 404 10.79 41.14 -13.04
N GLU A 405 10.49 39.84 -13.08
CA GLU A 405 9.32 39.28 -12.39
C GLU A 405 9.46 39.33 -10.86
N LEU A 406 10.63 39.00 -10.32
CA LEU A 406 10.89 39.08 -8.88
C LEU A 406 10.79 40.51 -8.36
N ASN A 407 11.35 41.48 -9.08
CA ASN A 407 11.23 42.90 -8.73
C ASN A 407 9.76 43.36 -8.70
N LYS A 408 8.90 42.86 -9.59
CA LYS A 408 7.45 43.16 -9.58
C LYS A 408 6.76 42.54 -8.36
N LEU A 409 7.11 41.32 -8.00
CA LEU A 409 6.54 40.60 -6.85
C LEU A 409 6.94 41.24 -5.51
N GLU A 410 8.20 41.65 -5.38
CA GLU A 410 8.73 42.31 -4.18
C GLU A 410 8.13 43.71 -3.99
N ARG A 411 7.85 44.45 -5.08
CA ARG A 411 7.19 45.77 -5.03
C ARG A 411 5.71 45.70 -4.67
N ASN A 412 5.05 44.56 -4.85
CA ASN A 412 3.63 44.36 -4.55
C ASN A 412 3.39 43.05 -3.77
N PRO A 413 3.72 43.02 -2.46
CA PRO A 413 3.61 41.81 -1.64
C PRO A 413 2.18 41.22 -1.61
N ASN A 414 1.16 42.06 -1.75
CA ASN A 414 -0.26 41.65 -1.74
C ASN A 414 -0.67 40.75 -2.94
N ASN A 415 0.18 40.62 -3.97
CA ASN A 415 -0.04 39.68 -5.08
C ASN A 415 0.16 38.20 -4.69
N ASN A 416 0.76 37.90 -3.53
CA ASN A 416 0.82 36.53 -3.00
C ASN A 416 -0.59 35.96 -2.80
N SER A 417 -1.52 36.75 -2.26
CA SER A 417 -2.90 36.32 -2.06
C SER A 417 -3.68 36.16 -3.37
N LYS A 418 -3.33 36.92 -4.43
CA LYS A 418 -3.99 36.86 -5.74
C LYS A 418 -3.50 35.70 -6.61
N CYS A 419 -2.23 35.29 -6.51
CA CYS A 419 -1.71 34.11 -7.23
C CYS A 419 -2.35 32.81 -6.73
N VAL A 420 -2.50 32.67 -5.40
CA VAL A 420 -3.19 31.54 -4.77
C VAL A 420 -4.68 31.54 -5.13
N LYS A 421 -5.35 32.71 -5.09
CA LYS A 421 -6.78 32.84 -5.39
C LYS A 421 -7.16 32.62 -6.87
N LYS A 422 -6.29 32.92 -7.84
CA LYS A 422 -6.64 32.81 -9.29
C LYS A 422 -6.70 31.38 -9.81
N LYS A 423 -5.88 30.46 -9.30
CA LYS A 423 -5.87 29.04 -9.74
C LYS A 423 -7.04 28.22 -9.19
N LEU A 424 -7.64 28.65 -8.08
CA LEU A 424 -8.80 28.03 -7.43
C LEU A 424 -10.14 28.26 -8.17
N ARG A 425 -10.17 29.05 -9.24
CA ARG A 425 -11.35 29.15 -10.12
C ARG A 425 -11.30 28.17 -11.30
N SER A 426 -10.19 27.48 -11.49
CA SER A 426 -9.92 26.62 -12.66
C SER A 426 -9.55 25.19 -12.30
N SER A 427 -9.74 24.78 -11.04
CA SER A 427 -9.50 23.43 -10.51
C SER A 427 -10.56 23.15 -9.47
#